data_AF-A0A1J5X1B4-F1
#
_entry.id   AF-A0A1J5X1B4-F1
#
_cell.length_a   1.000
_cell.length_b   1.000
_cell.length_c   1.000
_cell.angle_alpha   90.00
_cell.angle_beta   90.00
_cell.angle_gamma   90.00
#
_symmetry.space_group_name_H-M   'P 1'
#
loop_
_entity.id
_entity.type
_entity.pdbx_description
1 polymer ?
#
loop_
_entity_poly.entity_id
_entity_poly.type
_entity_poly.pdbx_seq_one_letter_code
_entity_poly.pdbx_strand_id
1 'polypeptide(L)'
;MEPETTQTLKIGSIFFIFTHQCLFLVPEHEYERIQQTEEGYVCLERKYLPETATRDTERVTCIVCHGEAAPEDFVFPLCREMHFVVCEECMEGIQERTDERKVFCPYCKEKRSDNKTFQEEILGVILSLMPHQTLPSLEIRPGMEVKTIMRLPRGNKVSLSNFFVSDAFFSKLLSKTAVEITNGVSLFAHANSLDCCLGEFDARTRKQASIRIGEHTNQEMKQIYENIKTIPKNNIQAIAKEIHAVENGICVLLKLLDGADGYIPDLLLESPKEECIKEILGTESNLSWVGRAKKLRLVGHAVGILPKL
;
A
#
# COMPACT_ATOMS: atom_id res chain seq x y z
N MET A 1 -2.93 -18.90 -4.65
CA MET A 1 -2.54 -17.54 -4.21
C MET A 1 -1.04 -17.51 -4.23
N GLU A 2 -0.45 -16.87 -5.26
CA GLU A 2 0.97 -16.53 -5.21
C GLU A 2 1.19 -15.55 -4.05
N PRO A 3 2.31 -15.65 -3.31
CA PRO A 3 2.63 -14.65 -2.30
C PRO A 3 2.68 -13.28 -2.99
N GLU A 4 1.96 -12.29 -2.46
CA GLU A 4 2.11 -10.90 -2.88
C GLU A 4 3.57 -10.51 -2.64
N THR A 5 4.41 -10.62 -3.67
CA THR A 5 5.70 -9.94 -3.71
C THR A 5 5.47 -8.50 -3.32
N THR A 6 6.17 -8.01 -2.30
CA THR A 6 6.07 -6.63 -1.79
C THR A 6 6.09 -5.67 -2.98
N GLN A 7 4.95 -5.01 -3.24
CA GLN A 7 4.81 -4.13 -4.40
C GLN A 7 5.62 -2.86 -4.13
N THR A 8 6.63 -2.62 -4.95
CA THR A 8 7.51 -1.45 -4.80
C THR A 8 6.85 -0.26 -5.48
N LEU A 9 6.40 0.71 -4.68
CA LEU A 9 5.76 1.92 -5.20
C LEU A 9 6.81 3.04 -5.29
N LYS A 10 7.20 3.42 -6.51
CA LYS A 10 8.21 4.45 -6.73
C LYS A 10 7.91 5.39 -7.89
N ILE A 11 8.51 6.57 -7.87
CA ILE A 11 8.59 7.53 -8.99
C ILE A 11 10.04 8.03 -9.04
N GLY A 12 10.76 7.74 -10.12
CA GLY A 12 12.20 7.97 -10.19
C GLY A 12 12.95 7.28 -9.04
N SER A 13 13.71 8.07 -8.28
CA SER A 13 14.45 7.64 -7.08
C SER A 13 13.67 7.84 -5.77
N ILE A 14 12.35 8.08 -5.83
CA ILE A 14 11.51 8.24 -4.64
C ILE A 14 10.66 7.01 -4.43
N PHE A 15 10.73 6.45 -3.22
CA PHE A 15 9.91 5.36 -2.76
C PHE A 15 8.74 5.88 -1.91
N PHE A 16 7.54 5.39 -2.20
CA PHE A 16 6.31 5.74 -1.50
C PHE A 16 5.94 4.62 -0.53
N ILE A 17 6.12 4.88 0.76
CA ILE A 17 5.84 3.91 1.81
C ILE A 17 4.54 4.29 2.52
N PHE A 18 3.52 3.45 2.36
CA PHE A 18 2.25 3.60 3.06
C PHE A 18 2.26 2.78 4.34
N THR A 19 2.08 3.47 5.46
CA THR A 19 1.95 2.86 6.79
C THR A 19 0.51 3.01 7.28
N HIS A 20 0.21 2.49 8.46
CA HIS A 20 -1.15 2.59 9.02
C HIS A 20 -1.65 4.06 9.13
N GLN A 21 -0.76 4.99 9.47
CA GLN A 21 -1.10 6.39 9.81
C GLN A 21 -0.48 7.44 8.89
N CYS A 22 0.49 7.10 8.05
CA CYS A 22 1.24 8.09 7.26
C CYS A 22 1.66 7.51 5.90
N LEU A 23 1.73 8.39 4.91
CA LEU A 23 2.48 8.18 3.68
C LEU A 23 3.86 8.82 3.85
N PHE A 24 4.93 8.08 3.56
CA PHE A 24 6.28 8.60 3.51
C PHE A 24 6.80 8.60 2.09
N LEU A 25 7.49 9.68 1.71
CA LEU A 25 8.28 9.76 0.49
C LEU A 25 9.74 9.66 0.93
N VAL A 26 10.40 8.59 0.53
CA VAL A 26 11.74 8.23 0.96
C VAL A 26 12.67 8.28 -0.25
N PRO A 27 13.70 9.14 -0.26
CA PRO A 27 14.69 9.12 -1.33
C PRO A 27 15.49 7.82 -1.29
N GLU A 28 15.95 7.34 -2.46
CA GLU A 28 16.65 6.07 -2.64
C GLU A 28 17.77 5.82 -1.62
N HIS A 29 18.63 6.81 -1.37
CA HIS A 29 19.73 6.68 -0.41
C HIS A 29 19.31 6.50 1.06
N GLU A 30 18.10 6.94 1.46
CA GLU A 30 17.53 6.63 2.78
C GLU A 30 16.73 5.33 2.74
N TYR A 31 16.13 5.01 1.59
CA TYR A 31 15.41 3.75 1.38
C TYR A 31 16.37 2.57 1.48
N GLU A 32 17.58 2.64 0.92
CA GLU A 32 18.60 1.58 1.00
C GLU A 32 19.04 1.28 2.45
N ARG A 33 18.85 2.24 3.38
CA ARG A 33 19.12 2.07 4.82
C ARG A 33 17.97 1.41 5.57
N ILE A 34 16.87 1.10 4.88
CA ILE A 34 15.74 0.34 5.40
C ILE A 34 15.47 -0.82 4.44
N GLN A 35 15.66 -2.05 4.89
CA GLN A 35 15.38 -3.21 4.05
C GLN A 35 14.20 -4.00 4.59
N GLN A 36 13.49 -4.65 3.68
CA GLN A 36 12.49 -5.65 4.01
C GLN A 36 12.95 -6.99 3.45
N THR A 37 13.02 -7.99 4.31
CA THR A 37 13.28 -9.37 3.89
C THR A 37 12.10 -9.93 3.09
N GLU A 38 12.32 -11.03 2.36
CA GLU A 38 11.23 -11.73 1.65
C GLU A 38 10.09 -12.16 2.58
N GLU A 39 10.39 -12.39 3.86
CA GLU A 39 9.42 -12.73 4.91
C GLU A 39 8.72 -11.51 5.53
N GLY A 40 9.04 -10.30 5.06
CA GLY A 40 8.43 -9.04 5.44
C GLY A 40 9.00 -8.38 6.70
N TYR A 41 10.11 -8.89 7.25
CA TYR A 41 10.77 -8.23 8.39
C TYR A 41 11.46 -6.97 7.95
N VAL A 42 11.18 -5.88 8.67
CA VAL A 42 11.86 -4.60 8.48
C VAL A 42 13.17 -4.60 9.28
N CYS A 43 14.27 -4.26 8.62
CA CYS A 43 15.52 -3.89 9.28
C CYS A 43 15.95 -2.48 8.91
N LEU A 44 16.76 -1.90 9.77
CA LEU A 44 17.34 -0.57 9.61
C LEU A 44 18.73 -0.50 10.23
N GLU A 45 19.51 0.49 9.83
CA GLU A 45 20.75 0.81 10.53
C GLU A 45 20.48 1.22 11.99
N ARG A 46 21.28 0.66 12.91
CA ARG A 46 21.14 0.84 14.36
C ARG A 46 21.13 2.31 14.81
N LYS A 47 21.86 3.20 14.12
CA LYS A 47 21.98 4.63 14.48
C LYS A 47 20.65 5.38 14.58
N TYR A 48 19.59 4.87 13.95
CA TYR A 48 18.25 5.49 13.98
C TYR A 48 17.39 5.05 15.17
N LEU A 49 17.80 4.02 15.92
CA LEU A 49 17.05 3.58 17.10
C LEU A 49 17.40 4.41 18.34
N PRO A 50 16.41 4.78 19.16
CA PRO A 50 16.64 5.59 20.35
C PRO A 50 17.53 4.86 21.36
N GLU A 51 18.52 5.56 21.89
CA GLU A 51 19.21 5.20 23.13
C GLU A 51 18.24 5.48 24.29
N THR A 52 17.31 4.57 24.58
CA THR A 52 16.34 4.84 25.66
C THR A 52 17.03 4.89 27.02
N ALA A 53 17.07 6.10 27.58
CA ALA A 53 17.50 6.42 28.93
C ALA A 53 16.46 5.95 29.97
N THR A 54 16.43 4.66 30.29
CA THR A 54 15.76 4.17 31.49
C THR A 54 16.62 3.11 32.19
N ARG A 55 17.49 3.60 33.08
CA ARG A 55 18.26 2.88 34.11
C ARG A 55 19.25 1.82 33.57
N ASP A 56 20.52 2.23 33.51
CA ASP A 56 21.76 1.42 33.52
C ASP A 56 22.07 0.46 32.36
N THR A 57 21.39 0.53 31.21
CA THR A 57 21.83 -0.17 29.98
C THR A 57 21.67 0.70 28.74
N GLU A 58 22.68 1.52 28.44
CA GLU A 58 22.73 2.51 27.34
C GLU A 58 22.85 1.94 25.91
N ARG A 59 22.55 0.66 25.65
CA ARG A 59 22.83 0.05 24.33
C ARG A 59 21.75 -0.94 23.92
N VAL A 60 21.07 -0.66 22.81
CA VAL A 60 20.20 -1.63 22.13
C VAL A 60 21.09 -2.79 21.67
N THR A 61 20.91 -3.95 22.30
CA THR A 61 21.67 -5.19 22.06
C THR A 61 20.80 -6.22 21.36
N CYS A 62 21.43 -7.14 20.64
CA CYS A 62 20.74 -8.29 20.08
C CYS A 62 20.22 -9.20 21.21
N ILE A 63 18.93 -9.52 21.22
CA ILE A 63 18.35 -10.39 22.26
C ILE A 63 18.89 -11.83 22.24
N VAL A 64 19.48 -12.26 21.12
CA VAL A 64 19.94 -13.65 20.92
C VAL A 64 21.39 -13.84 21.35
N CYS A 65 22.31 -13.01 20.82
CA CYS A 65 23.74 -13.12 21.12
C CYS A 65 24.20 -12.16 22.22
N HIS A 66 23.34 -11.23 22.65
CA HIS A 66 23.70 -10.12 23.55
C HIS A 66 24.85 -9.22 23.03
N GLY A 67 25.17 -9.34 21.74
CA GLY A 67 26.13 -8.50 21.04
C GLY A 67 25.59 -7.08 20.85
N GLU A 68 26.50 -6.12 20.89
CA GLU A 68 26.25 -4.74 20.52
C GLU A 68 26.43 -4.59 19.01
N ALA A 69 25.43 -4.00 18.35
CA ALA A 69 25.51 -3.65 16.93
C ALA A 69 26.19 -2.27 16.79
N ALA A 70 27.12 -2.14 15.85
CA ALA A 70 27.68 -0.84 15.48
C ALA A 70 26.57 0.08 14.92
N PRO A 71 26.74 1.41 14.94
CA PRO A 71 25.73 2.34 14.42
C PRO A 71 25.30 2.06 12.98
N GLU A 72 26.21 1.54 12.16
CA GLU A 72 26.02 1.21 10.75
C GLU A 72 25.43 -0.19 10.53
N ASP A 73 25.39 -1.05 11.55
CA ASP A 73 24.90 -2.41 11.41
C ASP A 73 23.37 -2.44 11.30
N PHE A 74 22.86 -3.36 10.47
CA PHE A 74 21.43 -3.60 10.35
C PHE A 74 20.90 -4.41 11.54
N VAL A 75 19.78 -3.93 12.07
CA VAL A 75 19.07 -4.57 13.18
C VAL A 75 17.58 -4.71 12.87
N PHE A 76 16.97 -5.74 13.43
CA PHE A 76 15.58 -6.12 13.23
C PHE A 76 14.78 -5.88 14.51
N PRO A 77 13.94 -4.83 14.57
CA PRO A 77 13.17 -4.56 15.78
C PRO A 77 12.07 -5.58 16.05
N LEU A 78 11.87 -5.88 17.33
CA LEU A 78 10.90 -6.89 17.78
C LEU A 78 9.57 -6.31 18.27
N CYS A 79 9.47 -4.99 18.46
CA CYS A 79 8.26 -4.30 18.90
C CYS A 79 8.31 -2.81 18.55
N ARG A 80 7.15 -2.15 18.59
CA ARG A 80 6.98 -0.70 18.27
C ARG A 80 7.81 0.21 19.19
N GLU A 81 7.94 -0.18 20.45
CA GLU A 81 8.74 0.54 21.46
C GLU A 81 10.25 0.26 21.34
N MET A 82 10.66 -0.59 20.38
CA MET A 82 12.07 -0.91 20.12
C MET A 82 12.82 -1.47 21.35
N HIS A 83 12.14 -2.12 22.29
CA HIS A 83 12.76 -2.68 23.52
C HIS A 83 13.93 -3.62 23.24
N PHE A 84 13.83 -4.40 22.15
CA PHE A 84 14.85 -5.34 21.72
C PHE A 84 14.92 -5.42 20.19
N VAL A 85 16.10 -5.77 19.71
CA VAL A 85 16.37 -6.06 18.30
C VAL A 85 17.03 -7.43 18.14
N VAL A 86 17.11 -7.89 16.90
CA VAL A 86 17.95 -9.01 16.48
C VAL A 86 18.99 -8.47 15.49
N CYS A 87 20.26 -8.83 15.61
CA CYS A 87 21.26 -8.48 14.60
C CYS A 87 21.10 -9.34 13.34
N GLU A 88 21.66 -8.88 12.22
CA GLU A 88 21.62 -9.57 10.93
C GLU A 88 22.05 -11.04 11.02
N GLU A 89 23.23 -11.32 11.56
CA GLU A 89 23.75 -12.69 11.71
C GLU A 89 22.80 -13.62 12.49
N CYS A 90 22.19 -13.11 13.57
CA CYS A 90 21.23 -13.88 14.36
C CYS A 90 19.90 -14.06 13.63
N MET A 91 19.49 -13.07 12.82
CA MET A 91 18.28 -13.16 12.02
C MET A 91 18.40 -14.20 10.92
N GLU A 92 19.52 -14.21 10.19
CA GLU A 92 19.85 -15.25 9.20
C GLU A 92 19.85 -16.63 9.86
N GLY A 93 20.53 -16.77 11.01
CA GLY A 93 20.55 -18.02 11.76
C GLY A 93 19.19 -18.48 12.32
N ILE A 94 18.21 -17.58 12.43
CA ILE A 94 16.81 -17.93 12.78
C ILE A 94 16.06 -18.40 11.52
N GLN A 95 16.26 -17.73 10.38
CA GLN A 95 15.60 -18.06 9.12
C GLN A 95 16.09 -19.39 8.53
N GLU A 96 17.37 -19.75 8.72
CA GLU A 96 17.93 -21.02 8.27
C GLU A 96 17.43 -22.24 9.07
N ARG A 97 16.86 -22.04 10.27
CA ARG A 97 16.40 -23.14 11.13
C ARG A 97 15.02 -23.61 10.70
N THR A 98 14.89 -24.92 10.50
CA THR A 98 13.63 -25.60 10.16
C THR A 98 12.61 -25.61 11.31
N ASP A 99 13.06 -25.41 12.55
CA ASP A 99 12.19 -25.21 13.70
C ASP A 99 11.79 -23.73 13.77
N GLU A 100 10.50 -23.40 13.61
CA GLU A 100 9.94 -22.03 13.67
C GLU A 100 10.14 -21.32 15.04
N ARG A 101 11.38 -21.15 15.51
CA ARG A 101 11.69 -20.42 16.74
C ARG A 101 11.54 -18.93 16.47
N LYS A 102 10.30 -18.47 16.59
CA LYS A 102 9.96 -17.05 16.52
C LYS A 102 10.54 -16.35 17.75
N VAL A 103 11.37 -15.34 17.51
CA VAL A 103 11.87 -14.44 18.55
C VAL A 103 10.81 -13.37 18.81
N PHE A 104 10.57 -13.08 20.08
CA PHE A 104 9.57 -12.10 20.52
C PHE A 104 10.18 -11.15 21.53
N CYS A 105 9.64 -9.93 21.58
CA CYS A 105 9.93 -9.00 22.66
C CYS A 105 9.34 -9.52 23.99
N PRO A 106 10.13 -9.74 25.05
CA PRO A 106 9.63 -10.19 26.36
C PRO A 106 8.70 -9.20 27.06
N TYR A 107 8.85 -7.91 26.78
CA TYR A 107 8.07 -6.84 27.41
C TYR A 107 6.71 -6.63 26.73
N CYS A 108 6.67 -6.75 25.41
CA CYS A 108 5.45 -6.63 24.64
C CYS A 108 4.81 -8.02 24.51
N LYS A 109 3.68 -8.24 25.20
CA LYS A 109 2.82 -9.42 24.94
C LYS A 109 2.08 -9.33 23.60
N GLU A 110 2.52 -8.46 22.70
CA GLU A 110 2.00 -8.34 21.34
C GLU A 110 2.27 -9.68 20.67
N LYS A 111 1.22 -10.50 20.56
CA LYS A 111 1.25 -11.65 19.66
C LYS A 111 1.54 -11.09 18.27
N ARG A 112 2.33 -11.80 17.46
CA ARG A 112 2.40 -11.60 15.99
C ARG A 112 1.02 -11.92 15.35
N SER A 113 -0.07 -11.38 15.85
CA SER A 113 -1.35 -11.38 15.17
C SER A 113 -1.19 -10.42 13.99
N ASP A 114 -1.12 -11.02 12.81
CA ASP A 114 -0.92 -10.42 11.49
C ASP A 114 0.44 -9.74 11.30
N ASN A 115 1.43 -10.55 10.86
CA ASN A 115 2.79 -10.10 10.54
C ASN A 115 2.75 -8.81 9.69
N LYS A 116 1.84 -8.71 8.71
CA LYS A 116 1.76 -7.56 7.80
C LYS A 116 1.45 -6.23 8.50
N THR A 117 0.40 -6.15 9.32
CA THR A 117 0.02 -4.89 10.00
C THR A 117 1.07 -4.46 11.01
N PHE A 118 1.61 -5.41 11.77
CA PHE A 118 2.67 -5.13 12.73
C PHE A 118 3.94 -4.59 12.07
N GLN A 119 4.36 -5.17 10.93
CA GLN A 119 5.51 -4.69 10.17
C GLN A 119 5.26 -3.30 9.55
N GLU A 120 4.04 -3.04 9.04
CA GLU A 120 3.65 -1.70 8.56
C GLU A 120 3.73 -0.64 9.67
N GLU A 121 3.39 -1.00 10.91
CA GLU A 121 3.48 -0.11 12.06
C GLU A 121 4.93 0.12 12.51
N ILE A 122 5.74 -0.94 12.60
CA ILE A 122 7.18 -0.81 12.88
C ILE A 122 7.85 0.10 11.86
N LEU A 123 7.58 -0.10 10.57
CA LEU A 123 8.12 0.73 9.50
C LEU A 123 7.73 2.21 9.68
N GLY A 124 6.49 2.48 10.09
CA GLY A 124 6.02 3.84 10.39
C GLY A 124 6.72 4.47 11.58
N VAL A 125 7.01 3.70 12.63
CA VAL A 125 7.82 4.17 13.77
C VAL A 125 9.24 4.48 13.30
N ILE A 126 9.89 3.56 12.58
CA ILE A 126 11.26 3.72 12.06
C ILE A 126 11.39 5.00 11.23
N LEU A 127 10.51 5.18 10.24
CA LEU A 127 10.54 6.36 9.37
C LEU A 127 10.27 7.66 10.13
N SER A 128 9.55 7.59 11.26
CA SER A 128 9.31 8.74 12.14
C SER A 128 10.50 9.04 13.06
N LEU A 129 11.41 8.10 13.29
CA LEU A 129 12.66 8.33 14.04
C LEU A 129 13.73 9.00 13.18
N MET A 130 13.70 8.76 11.86
CA MET A 130 14.62 9.38 10.92
C MET A 130 14.33 10.88 10.74
N PRO A 131 15.33 11.71 10.39
CA PRO A 131 15.09 13.12 10.05
C PRO A 131 14.10 13.26 8.88
N HIS A 132 12.95 13.87 9.15
CA HIS A 132 11.88 14.01 8.16
C HIS A 132 11.20 15.39 8.23
N GLN A 133 10.62 15.80 7.11
CA GLN A 133 9.78 16.99 7.01
C GLN A 133 8.31 16.59 6.89
N THR A 134 7.44 17.15 7.74
CA THR A 134 6.00 16.91 7.63
C THR A 134 5.37 17.87 6.61
N LEU A 135 4.64 17.32 5.65
CA LEU A 135 3.94 18.09 4.62
C LEU A 135 2.45 18.28 4.99
N PRO A 136 1.88 19.48 4.79
CA PRO A 136 0.44 19.69 4.93
C PRO A 136 -0.35 19.11 3.75
N SER A 137 0.25 19.09 2.56
CA SER A 137 -0.31 18.54 1.33
C SER A 137 0.81 18.13 0.36
N LEU A 138 0.49 17.25 -0.58
CA LEU A 138 1.43 16.76 -1.59
C LEU A 138 0.84 16.89 -2.99
N GLU A 139 1.62 17.41 -3.93
CA GLU A 139 1.28 17.34 -5.35
C GLU A 139 2.19 16.31 -6.02
N ILE A 140 1.61 15.27 -6.60
CA ILE A 140 2.38 14.22 -7.27
C ILE A 140 2.55 14.61 -8.73
N ARG A 141 3.80 14.59 -9.21
CA ARG A 141 4.15 14.88 -10.60
C ARG A 141 5.20 13.88 -11.08
N PRO A 142 5.17 13.47 -12.37
CA PRO A 142 6.27 12.72 -12.97
C PRO A 142 7.59 13.50 -12.85
N GLY A 143 8.67 12.80 -12.52
CA GLY A 143 10.01 13.41 -12.40
C GLY A 143 10.22 14.32 -11.17
N MET A 144 9.37 14.20 -10.15
CA MET A 144 9.62 14.88 -8.87
C MET A 144 10.82 14.26 -8.13
N GLU A 145 11.50 15.07 -7.32
CA GLU A 145 12.66 14.66 -6.50
C GLU A 145 12.49 15.15 -5.05
N VAL A 146 12.93 14.34 -4.09
CA VAL A 146 13.01 14.74 -2.66
C VAL A 146 14.42 14.50 -2.15
N LYS A 147 14.94 15.43 -1.34
CA LYS A 147 16.29 15.33 -0.76
C LYS A 147 16.31 14.63 0.60
N THR A 148 15.21 14.73 1.34
CA THR A 148 15.05 14.17 2.67
C THR A 148 13.70 13.46 2.74
N ILE A 149 13.51 12.63 3.77
CA ILE A 149 12.23 11.95 3.98
C ILE A 149 11.12 12.98 4.19
N MET A 150 10.02 12.84 3.44
CA MET A 150 8.82 13.63 3.64
C MET A 150 7.72 12.77 4.21
N ARG A 151 7.03 13.27 5.24
CA ARG A 151 5.93 12.60 5.91
C ARG A 151 4.63 13.32 5.62
N LEU A 152 3.65 12.59 5.11
CA LEU A 152 2.29 13.05 4.88
C LEU A 152 1.33 12.26 5.80
N PRO A 153 0.76 12.88 6.84
CA PRO A 153 -0.23 12.25 7.71
C PRO A 153 -1.45 11.74 6.94
N ARG A 154 -2.08 10.69 7.46
CA ARG A 154 -3.30 10.09 6.89
C ARG A 154 -4.40 11.14 6.76
N GLY A 155 -5.10 11.10 5.63
CA GLY A 155 -6.19 12.03 5.32
C GLY A 155 -5.71 13.40 4.83
N ASN A 156 -4.41 13.69 4.84
CA ASN A 156 -3.90 14.91 4.22
C ASN A 156 -4.07 14.86 2.69
N LYS A 157 -4.11 16.05 2.11
CA LYS A 157 -4.42 16.27 0.71
C LYS A 157 -3.31 15.79 -0.22
N VAL A 158 -3.67 15.02 -1.24
CA VAL A 158 -2.82 14.65 -2.37
C VAL A 158 -3.49 15.10 -3.67
N SER A 159 -2.80 15.93 -4.45
CA SER A 159 -3.30 16.40 -5.75
C SER A 159 -2.67 15.58 -6.89
N LEU A 160 -3.52 15.10 -7.79
CA LEU A 160 -3.17 14.38 -9.03
C LEU A 160 -3.71 15.16 -10.24
N SER A 161 -2.90 15.33 -11.28
CA SER A 161 -3.30 16.11 -12.46
C SER A 161 -2.66 15.59 -13.74
N ASN A 162 -3.47 15.00 -14.62
CA ASN A 162 -3.14 14.76 -16.03
C ASN A 162 -1.91 13.87 -16.27
N PHE A 163 -1.90 12.68 -15.68
CA PHE A 163 -0.90 11.64 -15.97
C PHE A 163 -1.46 10.22 -15.72
N PHE A 164 -0.66 9.23 -16.10
CA PHE A 164 -0.97 7.82 -15.90
C PHE A 164 -0.52 7.39 -14.51
N VAL A 165 -1.38 6.70 -13.77
CA VAL A 165 -1.14 6.25 -12.39
C VAL A 165 -1.32 4.74 -12.30
N SER A 166 -0.40 4.03 -11.67
CA SER A 166 -0.59 2.60 -11.47
C SER A 166 -1.76 2.34 -10.51
N ASP A 167 -2.53 1.29 -10.75
CA ASP A 167 -3.70 0.90 -9.95
C ASP A 167 -3.37 0.65 -8.48
N ALA A 168 -2.26 -0.05 -8.19
CA ALA A 168 -1.79 -0.29 -6.83
C ALA A 168 -1.51 1.01 -6.08
N PHE A 169 -0.80 1.95 -6.73
CA PHE A 169 -0.48 3.25 -6.15
C PHE A 169 -1.73 4.10 -5.95
N PHE A 170 -2.60 4.16 -6.95
CA PHE A 170 -3.86 4.90 -6.88
C PHE A 170 -4.75 4.36 -5.75
N SER A 171 -4.88 3.04 -5.62
CA SER A 171 -5.66 2.39 -4.56
C SER A 171 -5.14 2.72 -3.16
N LYS A 172 -3.81 2.76 -2.97
CA LYS A 172 -3.19 3.17 -1.70
C LYS A 172 -3.40 4.66 -1.39
N LEU A 173 -3.30 5.54 -2.40
CA LEU A 173 -3.63 6.97 -2.23
C LEU A 173 -5.10 7.15 -1.83
N LEU A 174 -6.01 6.48 -2.54
CA LEU A 174 -7.46 6.58 -2.32
C LEU A 174 -7.87 6.09 -0.93
N SER A 175 -7.15 5.13 -0.36
CA SER A 175 -7.46 4.54 0.94
C SER A 175 -6.81 5.24 2.14
N LYS A 176 -5.73 6.00 1.93
CA LYS A 176 -4.95 6.61 3.02
C LYS A 176 -4.88 8.14 2.97
N THR A 177 -5.26 8.79 1.87
CA THR A 177 -5.10 10.25 1.69
C THR A 177 -6.41 10.90 1.24
N ALA A 178 -6.48 12.23 1.26
CA ALA A 178 -7.57 12.99 0.63
C ALA A 178 -7.17 13.34 -0.81
N VAL A 179 -7.67 12.59 -1.79
CA VAL A 179 -7.25 12.70 -3.19
C VAL A 179 -8.05 13.78 -3.90
N GLU A 180 -7.37 14.73 -4.53
CA GLU A 180 -7.96 15.73 -5.42
C GLU A 180 -7.48 15.49 -6.87
N ILE A 181 -8.43 15.34 -7.79
CA ILE A 181 -8.16 15.15 -9.22
C ILE A 181 -8.66 16.38 -9.98
N THR A 182 -7.77 17.07 -10.69
CA THR A 182 -8.12 18.33 -11.40
C THR A 182 -8.33 18.15 -12.91
N ASN A 183 -7.51 17.35 -13.59
CA ASN A 183 -7.49 17.21 -15.05
C ASN A 183 -7.63 15.75 -15.52
N GLY A 184 -8.27 14.91 -14.70
CA GLY A 184 -8.37 13.48 -14.91
C GLY A 184 -7.06 12.70 -14.68
N VAL A 185 -7.21 11.39 -14.51
CA VAL A 185 -6.12 10.42 -14.36
C VAL A 185 -6.45 9.14 -15.12
N SER A 186 -5.40 8.49 -15.63
CA SER A 186 -5.51 7.23 -16.36
C SER A 186 -4.84 6.10 -15.57
N LEU A 187 -5.60 5.10 -15.18
CA LEU A 187 -5.11 3.95 -14.43
C LEU A 187 -4.48 2.91 -15.36
N PHE A 188 -3.35 2.34 -14.96
CA PHE A 188 -2.73 1.19 -15.61
C PHE A 188 -2.34 0.12 -14.59
N ALA A 189 -2.14 -1.12 -15.04
CA ALA A 189 -1.75 -2.21 -14.15
C ALA A 189 -0.33 -2.02 -13.61
N HIS A 190 -0.18 -2.09 -12.29
CA HIS A 190 1.10 -1.94 -11.61
C HIS A 190 2.07 -3.07 -11.96
N ALA A 191 3.33 -2.70 -12.13
CA ALA A 191 4.46 -3.62 -12.28
C ALA A 191 5.67 -3.01 -11.59
N ASN A 192 6.39 -3.80 -10.77
CA ASN A 192 7.59 -3.33 -10.04
C ASN A 192 8.70 -2.78 -10.95
N SER A 193 8.68 -3.14 -12.24
CA SER A 193 9.62 -2.63 -13.25
C SER A 193 9.28 -1.21 -13.75
N LEU A 194 8.12 -0.67 -13.40
CA LEU A 194 7.63 0.63 -13.88
C LEU A 194 7.44 1.60 -12.72
N ASP A 195 7.65 2.88 -13.01
CA ASP A 195 7.25 3.95 -12.10
C ASP A 195 5.73 3.99 -11.94
N CYS A 196 5.28 4.39 -10.76
CA CYS A 196 3.87 4.50 -10.41
C CYS A 196 3.15 5.64 -11.12
N CYS A 197 3.90 6.61 -11.67
CA CYS A 197 3.36 7.75 -12.39
C CYS A 197 4.17 7.97 -13.68
N LEU A 198 3.46 8.05 -14.81
CA LEU A 198 4.09 8.17 -16.13
C LEU A 198 3.48 9.36 -16.87
N GLY A 199 4.33 10.19 -17.51
CA GLY A 199 3.88 11.30 -18.35
C GLY A 199 3.28 10.83 -19.68
N GLU A 200 3.82 9.74 -20.22
CA GLU A 200 3.30 9.05 -21.40
C GLU A 200 3.25 7.55 -21.13
N PHE A 201 2.23 6.87 -21.68
CA PHE A 201 2.07 5.42 -21.52
C PHE A 201 1.89 4.77 -22.87
N ASP A 202 2.83 3.90 -23.27
CA ASP A 202 2.70 3.17 -24.54
C ASP A 202 1.51 2.21 -24.46
N ALA A 203 0.48 2.55 -25.22
CA ALA A 203 -0.74 1.77 -25.28
C ALA A 203 -0.55 0.41 -25.97
N ARG A 204 0.62 0.07 -26.56
CA ARG A 204 0.90 -1.27 -27.12
C ARG A 204 1.06 -2.35 -26.04
N THR A 205 1.34 -1.97 -24.80
CA THR A 205 1.45 -2.85 -23.62
C THR A 205 0.10 -3.47 -23.19
N ARG A 206 -1.01 -3.10 -23.86
CA ARG A 206 -2.41 -3.52 -23.64
C ARG A 206 -2.68 -5.02 -23.58
N LYS A 207 -1.81 -5.89 -24.09
CA LYS A 207 -2.21 -7.27 -24.42
C LYS A 207 -2.45 -8.19 -23.21
N GLN A 208 -1.94 -7.86 -22.03
CA GLN A 208 -2.05 -8.72 -20.83
C GLN A 208 -2.25 -7.99 -19.49
N ALA A 209 -2.30 -6.65 -19.48
CA ALA A 209 -2.43 -5.88 -18.24
C ALA A 209 -3.81 -6.07 -17.59
N SER A 210 -3.82 -6.53 -16.33
CA SER A 210 -4.99 -6.66 -15.46
C SER A 210 -4.87 -5.64 -14.34
N ILE A 211 -5.84 -4.73 -14.24
CA ILE A 211 -5.98 -3.88 -13.05
C ILE A 211 -6.62 -4.72 -11.94
N ARG A 212 -6.11 -4.60 -10.72
CA ARG A 212 -6.62 -5.31 -9.54
C ARG A 212 -7.11 -4.32 -8.48
N ILE A 213 -8.33 -4.50 -8.02
CA ILE A 213 -8.89 -3.77 -6.87
C ILE A 213 -9.18 -4.79 -5.78
N GLY A 214 -8.34 -4.78 -4.76
CA GLY A 214 -8.36 -5.75 -3.66
C GLY A 214 -9.33 -5.38 -2.54
N GLU A 215 -9.23 -6.13 -1.45
CA GLU A 215 -10.00 -5.89 -0.22
C GLU A 215 -9.41 -4.71 0.57
N HIS A 216 -10.29 -3.97 1.23
CA HIS A 216 -9.97 -2.81 2.05
C HIS A 216 -10.52 -2.97 3.47
N THR A 217 -9.83 -2.41 4.46
CA THR A 217 -10.37 -2.34 5.83
C THR A 217 -11.54 -1.35 5.92
N ASN A 218 -12.38 -1.48 6.95
CA ASN A 218 -13.49 -0.53 7.18
C ASN A 218 -13.04 0.94 7.25
N GLN A 219 -11.88 1.20 7.84
CA GLN A 219 -11.33 2.57 7.91
C GLN A 219 -10.88 3.08 6.54
N GLU A 220 -10.29 2.21 5.71
CA GLU A 220 -9.92 2.53 4.33
C GLU A 220 -11.16 2.76 3.46
N MET A 221 -12.17 1.91 3.56
CA MET A 221 -13.44 2.06 2.82
C MET A 221 -14.10 3.42 3.08
N LYS A 222 -14.10 3.88 4.34
CA LYS A 222 -14.60 5.21 4.69
C LYS A 222 -13.84 6.32 3.95
N GLN A 223 -12.50 6.25 3.94
CA GLN A 223 -11.66 7.22 3.23
C GLN A 223 -11.88 7.17 1.71
N ILE A 224 -11.97 5.96 1.15
CA ILE A 224 -12.20 5.74 -0.28
C ILE A 224 -13.52 6.39 -0.70
N TYR A 225 -14.59 6.18 0.06
CA TYR A 225 -15.90 6.75 -0.27
C TYR A 225 -15.94 8.26 -0.17
N GLU A 226 -15.24 8.87 0.80
CA GLU A 226 -15.10 10.33 0.83
C GLU A 226 -14.36 10.85 -0.40
N ASN A 227 -13.28 10.18 -0.81
CA ASN A 227 -12.57 10.57 -2.03
C ASN A 227 -13.44 10.43 -3.27
N ILE A 228 -14.10 9.27 -3.47
CA ILE A 228 -14.96 9.02 -4.65
C ILE A 228 -16.06 10.07 -4.78
N LYS A 229 -16.67 10.52 -3.68
CA LYS A 229 -17.68 11.59 -3.70
C LYS A 229 -17.15 12.91 -4.27
N THR A 230 -15.88 13.21 -4.04
CA THR A 230 -15.25 14.47 -4.48
C THR A 230 -14.68 14.40 -5.88
N ILE A 231 -14.42 13.19 -6.40
CA ILE A 231 -13.86 12.98 -7.73
C ILE A 231 -14.95 13.29 -8.78
N PRO A 232 -14.72 14.21 -9.73
CA PRO A 232 -15.71 14.51 -10.74
C PRO A 232 -15.90 13.31 -11.68
N LYS A 233 -17.13 13.10 -12.17
CA LYS A 233 -17.46 12.00 -13.08
C LYS A 233 -16.55 12.02 -14.31
N ASN A 234 -16.27 10.84 -14.87
CA ASN A 234 -15.42 10.66 -16.06
C ASN A 234 -13.97 11.18 -15.95
N ASN A 235 -13.49 11.49 -14.74
CA ASN A 235 -12.09 11.88 -14.53
C ASN A 235 -11.14 10.70 -14.35
N ILE A 236 -11.66 9.47 -14.31
CA ILE A 236 -10.85 8.27 -14.16
C ILE A 236 -11.08 7.39 -15.37
N GLN A 237 -10.00 7.07 -16.08
CA GLN A 237 -10.01 6.13 -17.18
C GLN A 237 -9.19 4.89 -16.81
N ALA A 238 -9.72 3.69 -17.01
CA ALA A 238 -8.97 2.45 -16.82
C ALA A 238 -8.38 1.96 -18.15
N ILE A 239 -7.05 1.80 -18.20
CA ILE A 239 -6.32 1.32 -19.37
C ILE A 239 -5.84 -0.10 -19.08
N ALA A 240 -6.74 -1.06 -19.31
CA ALA A 240 -6.48 -2.48 -19.08
C ALA A 240 -7.23 -3.37 -20.08
N LYS A 241 -6.80 -4.63 -20.16
CA LYS A 241 -7.56 -5.68 -20.85
C LYS A 241 -8.70 -6.20 -19.98
N GLU A 242 -8.40 -6.38 -18.70
CA GLU A 242 -9.32 -6.88 -17.68
C GLU A 242 -9.18 -6.05 -16.40
N ILE A 243 -10.29 -5.80 -15.72
CA ILE A 243 -10.30 -5.29 -14.34
C ILE A 243 -10.83 -6.42 -13.46
N HIS A 244 -10.03 -6.79 -12.47
CA HIS A 244 -10.37 -7.79 -11.46
C HIS A 244 -10.63 -7.09 -10.12
N ALA A 245 -11.83 -7.23 -9.59
CA ALA A 245 -12.18 -6.72 -8.27
C ALA A 245 -12.64 -7.84 -7.34
N VAL A 246 -12.15 -7.82 -6.10
CA VAL A 246 -12.40 -8.87 -5.10
C VAL A 246 -13.05 -8.26 -3.86
N GLU A 247 -14.04 -8.95 -3.30
CA GLU A 247 -14.77 -8.56 -2.08
C GLU A 247 -15.26 -7.10 -2.12
N ASN A 248 -14.97 -6.30 -1.09
CA ASN A 248 -15.38 -4.89 -1.04
C ASN A 248 -14.64 -3.99 -2.05
N GLY A 249 -13.59 -4.50 -2.70
CA GLY A 249 -13.01 -3.89 -3.89
C GLY A 249 -14.00 -3.79 -5.06
N ILE A 250 -15.00 -4.68 -5.12
CA ILE A 250 -16.11 -4.57 -6.08
C ILE A 250 -16.89 -3.28 -5.82
N CYS A 251 -17.24 -3.02 -4.56
CA CYS A 251 -17.97 -1.83 -4.16
C CYS A 251 -17.18 -0.55 -4.51
N VAL A 252 -15.86 -0.56 -4.34
CA VAL A 252 -14.97 0.53 -4.77
C VAL A 252 -14.99 0.71 -6.29
N LEU A 253 -14.77 -0.37 -7.06
CA LEU A 253 -14.78 -0.33 -8.52
C LEU A 253 -16.08 0.27 -9.08
N LEU A 254 -17.22 -0.23 -8.57
CA LEU A 254 -18.53 0.16 -9.07
C LEU A 254 -18.85 1.64 -8.86
N LYS A 255 -18.42 2.19 -7.72
CA LYS A 255 -18.61 3.62 -7.42
C LYS A 255 -17.57 4.50 -8.13
N LEU A 256 -16.33 4.03 -8.26
CA LEU A 256 -15.24 4.79 -8.88
C LEU A 256 -15.49 5.02 -10.37
N LEU A 257 -16.05 4.03 -11.05
CA LEU A 257 -16.39 4.08 -12.48
C LEU A 257 -17.87 4.38 -12.73
N ASP A 258 -18.60 4.91 -11.73
CA ASP A 258 -20.00 5.28 -11.90
C ASP A 258 -20.14 6.37 -12.98
N GLY A 259 -20.88 6.03 -14.04
CA GLY A 259 -21.06 6.89 -15.20
C GLY A 259 -19.87 6.95 -16.16
N ALA A 260 -18.87 6.05 -16.02
CA ALA A 260 -17.79 5.91 -16.99
C ALA A 260 -18.36 5.71 -18.40
N ASP A 261 -18.05 6.64 -19.31
CA ASP A 261 -18.44 6.55 -20.71
C ASP A 261 -17.29 6.04 -21.59
N GLY A 262 -17.63 5.28 -22.63
CA GLY A 262 -16.66 4.68 -23.55
C GLY A 262 -16.36 3.19 -23.32
N TYR A 263 -15.13 2.76 -23.66
CA TYR A 263 -14.72 1.36 -23.66
C TYR A 263 -14.59 0.82 -22.23
N ILE A 264 -15.38 -0.21 -21.91
CA ILE A 264 -15.29 -0.95 -20.65
C ILE A 264 -14.50 -2.25 -20.90
N PRO A 265 -13.36 -2.46 -20.20
CA PRO A 265 -12.59 -3.70 -20.28
C PRO A 265 -13.37 -4.96 -19.89
N ASP A 266 -12.75 -6.13 -20.05
CA ASP A 266 -13.29 -7.35 -19.44
C ASP A 266 -13.38 -7.14 -17.90
N LEU A 267 -14.45 -7.58 -17.26
CA LEU A 267 -14.67 -7.44 -15.83
C LEU A 267 -14.71 -8.82 -15.18
N LEU A 268 -13.90 -9.01 -14.14
CA LEU A 268 -13.96 -10.14 -13.23
C LEU A 268 -14.30 -9.64 -11.83
N LEU A 269 -15.47 -10.01 -11.32
CA LEU A 269 -15.92 -9.65 -9.98
C LEU A 269 -16.06 -10.93 -9.15
N GLU A 270 -15.29 -11.02 -8.08
CA GLU A 270 -15.25 -12.20 -7.20
C GLU A 270 -15.57 -11.80 -5.77
N SER A 271 -16.63 -12.37 -5.19
CA SER A 271 -16.99 -12.12 -3.79
C SER A 271 -17.27 -13.44 -3.07
N PRO A 272 -16.32 -13.91 -2.25
CA PRO A 272 -16.56 -15.00 -1.30
C PRO A 272 -17.61 -14.67 -0.24
N LYS A 273 -17.85 -13.40 0.08
CA LYS A 273 -18.85 -12.95 1.07
C LYS A 273 -20.02 -12.22 0.41
N GLU A 274 -21.17 -12.21 1.08
CA GLU A 274 -22.38 -11.53 0.58
C GLU A 274 -22.44 -10.03 0.95
N GLU A 275 -21.57 -9.57 1.85
CA GLU A 275 -21.63 -8.24 2.48
C GLU A 275 -21.56 -7.09 1.48
N CYS A 276 -20.56 -7.08 0.59
CA CYS A 276 -20.44 -6.06 -0.46
C CYS A 276 -21.64 -6.12 -1.44
N ILE A 277 -22.16 -7.31 -1.73
CA ILE A 277 -23.30 -7.49 -2.64
C ILE A 277 -24.57 -6.91 -2.04
N LYS A 278 -24.81 -7.10 -0.74
CA LYS A 278 -25.92 -6.46 -0.02
C LYS A 278 -25.83 -4.93 -0.07
N GLU A 279 -24.63 -4.37 0.10
CA GLU A 279 -24.42 -2.92 -0.03
C GLU A 279 -24.79 -2.41 -1.44
N ILE A 280 -24.33 -3.11 -2.47
CA ILE A 280 -24.61 -2.78 -3.87
C ILE A 280 -26.12 -2.84 -4.14
N LEU A 281 -26.79 -3.89 -3.70
CA LEU A 281 -28.23 -4.07 -3.90
C LEU A 281 -29.07 -3.01 -3.18
N GLY A 282 -28.64 -2.60 -1.98
CA GLY A 282 -29.28 -1.56 -1.17
C GLY A 282 -29.06 -0.13 -1.68
N THR A 283 -28.15 0.09 -2.63
CA THR A 283 -27.86 1.43 -3.18
C THR A 283 -28.59 1.65 -4.51
N GLU A 284 -29.03 2.89 -4.78
CA GLU A 284 -29.51 3.33 -6.10
C GLU A 284 -28.35 3.58 -7.08
N SER A 285 -27.44 2.61 -7.21
CA SER A 285 -26.32 2.71 -8.16
C SER A 285 -26.76 2.28 -9.55
N ASN A 286 -26.46 3.08 -10.57
CA ASN A 286 -26.70 2.74 -11.97
C ASN A 286 -25.54 1.89 -12.50
N LEU A 287 -25.71 0.57 -12.46
CA LEU A 287 -24.69 -0.38 -12.94
C LEU A 287 -24.80 -0.66 -14.45
N SER A 288 -25.55 0.13 -15.22
CA SER A 288 -25.73 -0.07 -16.68
C SER A 288 -24.40 -0.12 -17.44
N TRP A 289 -23.36 0.57 -16.95
CA TRP A 289 -22.05 0.53 -17.57
C TRP A 289 -21.37 -0.85 -17.46
N VAL A 290 -21.66 -1.61 -16.40
CA VAL A 290 -21.14 -2.97 -16.19
C VAL A 290 -21.67 -3.91 -17.28
N GLY A 291 -22.94 -3.74 -17.68
CA GLY A 291 -23.54 -4.47 -18.80
C GLY A 291 -22.92 -4.16 -20.16
N ARG A 292 -22.12 -3.08 -20.28
CA ARG A 292 -21.37 -2.73 -21.49
C ARG A 292 -19.97 -3.36 -21.55
N ALA A 293 -19.55 -4.08 -20.50
CA ALA A 293 -18.27 -4.79 -20.50
C ALA A 293 -18.23 -5.84 -21.61
N LYS A 294 -17.07 -5.97 -22.27
CA LYS A 294 -16.89 -6.94 -23.37
C LYS A 294 -17.08 -8.38 -22.91
N LYS A 295 -16.60 -8.71 -21.70
CA LYS A 295 -16.86 -9.95 -20.99
C LYS A 295 -17.09 -9.61 -19.52
N LEU A 296 -18.15 -10.17 -18.95
CA LEU A 296 -18.43 -10.07 -17.52
C LEU A 296 -18.36 -11.46 -16.91
N ARG A 297 -17.48 -11.62 -15.92
CA ARG A 297 -17.34 -12.85 -15.12
C ARG A 297 -17.69 -12.52 -13.67
N LEU A 298 -18.71 -13.18 -13.16
CA LEU A 298 -19.16 -13.07 -11.77
C LEU A 298 -18.86 -14.40 -11.06
N VAL A 299 -18.16 -14.34 -9.94
CA VAL A 299 -17.74 -15.53 -9.17
C VAL A 299 -18.24 -15.42 -7.72
N GLY A 300 -18.78 -16.52 -7.19
CA GLY A 300 -19.30 -16.58 -5.83
C GLY A 300 -20.57 -15.74 -5.65
N HIS A 301 -20.63 -14.98 -4.56
CA HIS A 301 -21.76 -14.10 -4.25
C HIS A 301 -21.87 -12.92 -5.22
N ALA A 302 -20.83 -12.60 -6.00
CA ALA A 302 -20.87 -11.54 -7.00
C ALA A 302 -21.99 -11.73 -8.05
N VAL A 303 -22.47 -12.97 -8.25
CA VAL A 303 -23.63 -13.26 -9.10
C VAL A 303 -24.90 -12.51 -8.65
N GLY A 304 -25.00 -12.16 -7.37
CA GLY A 304 -26.12 -11.41 -6.81
C GLY A 304 -26.29 -10.00 -7.37
N ILE A 305 -25.31 -9.44 -8.10
CA ILE A 305 -25.46 -8.13 -8.76
C ILE A 305 -26.28 -8.18 -10.05
N LEU A 306 -26.49 -9.37 -10.64
CA LEU A 306 -27.19 -9.54 -11.92
C LEU A 306 -28.53 -8.79 -12.01
N PRO A 307 -29.38 -8.72 -10.97
CA PRO A 307 -30.65 -7.99 -11.04
C PRO A 307 -30.51 -6.45 -11.20
N LYS A 308 -29.31 -5.88 -11.05
CA LYS A 308 -29.03 -4.45 -11.19
C LYS A 308 -28.35 -4.09 -12.52
N LEU A 309 -27.99 -5.09 -13.32
CA LEU A 309 -27.37 -4.92 -14.65
C LEU A 309 -28.43 -4.72 -15.72
#